data_AF-A0A246EJ64-F1
#
_entry.id   AF-A0A246EJ64-F1
#
_cell.length_a   1.000
_cell.length_b   1.000
_cell.length_c   1.000
_cell.angle_alpha   90.00
_cell.angle_beta   90.00
_cell.angle_gamma   90.00
#
_symmetry.space_group_name_H-M   'P 1'
#
loop_
_entity.id
_entity.type
_entity.pdbx_description
1 polymer ?
#
loop_
_entity_poly.entity_id
_entity_poly.type
_entity_poly.pdbx_seq_one_letter_code
_entity_poly.pdbx_strand_id
1 'polypeptide(L)'
;MLFAFVACSSTQFVHDAKPITKEEKTVLIQYFPSEFEIDLEKALENNFWKVSVVSNKDTSSPSLKSNFAITCEGIGPDYLGTHQGVIKFSDLRTGKRIAVYKFKVATKSGIIENIIKTMDSIPGAAAYTSSTTVTKPTK
;
A
#
# COMPACT_ATOMS: atom_id res chain seq x y z
N MET A 1 2.46 14.58 32.60
CA MET A 1 2.14 15.29 31.35
C MET A 1 2.07 14.26 30.24
N LEU A 2 0.90 14.07 29.62
CA LEU A 2 0.71 13.13 28.51
C LEU A 2 1.02 13.91 27.21
N PHE A 3 2.17 13.65 26.58
CA PHE A 3 2.47 14.22 25.27
C PHE A 3 1.58 13.53 24.23
N ALA A 4 0.52 14.22 23.82
CA ALA A 4 -0.26 13.80 22.66
C ALA A 4 0.60 14.04 21.41
N PHE A 5 1.27 12.99 20.93
CA PHE A 5 1.87 12.99 19.60
C PHE A 5 0.73 13.02 18.58
N VAL A 6 0.44 14.19 18.01
CA VAL A 6 -0.45 14.28 16.85
C VAL A 6 0.24 13.52 15.71
N ALA A 7 -0.35 12.41 15.29
CA ALA A 7 0.13 11.62 14.16
C ALA A 7 0.05 12.49 12.89
N CYS A 8 1.17 13.10 12.51
CA CYS A 8 1.28 13.93 11.31
C CYS A 8 1.60 13.03 10.13
N SER A 9 0.56 12.43 9.56
CA SER A 9 0.65 11.62 8.34
C SER A 9 -0.41 12.05 7.32
N SER A 10 -0.06 12.03 6.03
CA SER A 10 -0.94 12.48 4.96
C SER A 10 -0.70 11.67 3.68
N THR A 11 -1.77 11.13 3.11
CA THR A 11 -1.75 10.51 1.79
C THR A 11 -2.30 11.50 0.77
N GLN A 12 -1.49 11.85 -0.23
CA GLN A 12 -1.88 12.72 -1.33
C GLN A 12 -2.03 11.90 -2.60
N PHE A 13 -3.23 11.88 -3.17
CA PHE A 13 -3.50 11.30 -4.49
C PHE A 13 -3.11 12.31 -5.57
N VAL A 14 -2.29 11.87 -6.52
CA VAL A 14 -1.72 12.71 -7.58
C VAL A 14 -2.38 12.40 -8.92
N HIS A 15 -2.68 11.12 -9.17
CA HIS A 15 -3.40 10.66 -10.36
C HIS A 15 -4.36 9.55 -10.00
N ASP A 16 -5.49 9.52 -10.71
CA ASP A 16 -6.42 8.40 -10.62
C ASP A 16 -5.78 7.14 -11.20
N ALA A 17 -5.89 6.04 -10.45
CA ALA A 17 -5.51 4.73 -10.93
C ALA A 17 -6.56 4.24 -11.95
N LYS A 18 -6.10 3.66 -13.06
CA LYS A 18 -7.04 3.02 -14.00
C LYS A 18 -7.68 1.81 -13.29
N PRO A 19 -8.99 1.55 -13.48
CA PRO A 19 -9.63 0.38 -12.89
C PRO A 19 -8.90 -0.92 -13.20
N ILE A 20 -9.03 -1.89 -12.29
CA ILE A 20 -8.39 -3.20 -12.40
C ILE A 20 -9.36 -4.37 -12.19
N THR A 21 -9.00 -5.52 -12.75
CA THR A 21 -9.62 -6.81 -12.39
C THR A 21 -8.85 -7.53 -11.28
N LYS A 22 -9.38 -8.65 -10.79
CA LYS A 22 -8.73 -9.49 -9.77
C LYS A 22 -7.38 -10.04 -10.25
N GLU A 23 -7.29 -10.41 -11.51
CA GLU A 23 -6.07 -10.97 -12.13
C GLU A 23 -4.97 -9.91 -12.24
N GLU A 24 -5.36 -8.64 -12.32
CA GLU A 24 -4.45 -7.49 -12.37
C GLU A 24 -3.95 -7.03 -10.99
N LYS A 25 -4.39 -7.66 -9.88
CA LYS A 25 -3.90 -7.39 -8.52
C LYS A 25 -2.49 -7.95 -8.29
N THR A 26 -1.52 -7.40 -8.99
CA THR A 26 -0.09 -7.72 -8.84
C THR A 26 0.66 -6.47 -8.40
N VAL A 27 1.44 -6.60 -7.33
CA VAL A 27 2.14 -5.46 -6.71
C VAL A 27 3.59 -5.81 -6.42
N LEU A 28 4.46 -4.87 -6.76
CA LEU A 28 5.88 -4.91 -6.48
C LEU A 28 6.18 -4.02 -5.26
N ILE A 29 6.72 -4.61 -4.18
CA ILE A 29 7.24 -3.84 -3.05
C ILE A 29 8.74 -3.63 -3.21
N GLN A 30 9.20 -2.39 -2.96
CA GLN A 30 10.60 -1.99 -3.19
C GLN A 30 11.16 -1.19 -2.02
N TYR A 31 12.40 -1.52 -1.66
CA TYR A 31 13.24 -0.76 -0.72
C TYR A 31 12.65 -0.60 0.70
N PHE A 32 11.74 -1.49 1.09
CA PHE A 32 11.28 -1.54 2.46
C PHE A 32 12.41 -2.12 3.36
N PRO A 33 12.54 -1.67 4.61
CA PRO A 33 13.36 -2.36 5.58
C PRO A 33 12.85 -3.79 5.80
N SER A 34 13.74 -4.75 6.03
CA SER A 34 13.38 -6.18 6.12
C SER A 34 12.38 -6.48 7.23
N GLU A 35 12.36 -5.69 8.30
CA GLU A 35 11.36 -5.81 9.36
C GLU A 35 9.94 -5.46 8.90
N PHE A 36 9.77 -4.64 7.85
CA PHE A 36 8.46 -4.32 7.26
C PHE A 36 8.03 -5.32 6.18
N GLU A 37 8.98 -5.84 5.39
CA GLU A 37 8.71 -6.63 4.18
C GLU A 37 7.74 -7.78 4.44
N ILE A 38 8.02 -8.64 5.43
CA ILE A 38 7.21 -9.85 5.71
C ILE A 38 5.77 -9.49 6.13
N ASP A 39 5.60 -8.48 6.98
CA ASP A 39 4.26 -8.10 7.47
C ASP A 39 3.46 -7.37 6.39
N LEU A 40 4.14 -6.57 5.57
CA LEU A 40 3.52 -5.89 4.43
C LEU A 40 3.10 -6.89 3.34
N GLU A 41 3.96 -7.84 3.01
CA GLU A 41 3.67 -8.91 2.06
C GLU A 41 2.44 -9.70 2.49
N LYS A 42 2.40 -10.20 3.74
CA LYS A 42 1.24 -10.90 4.29
C LYS A 42 -0.03 -10.05 4.28
N ALA A 43 0.07 -8.76 4.63
CA ALA A 43 -1.08 -7.87 4.62
C ALA A 43 -1.65 -7.69 3.20
N LEU A 44 -0.78 -7.57 2.19
CA LEU A 44 -1.18 -7.47 0.79
C LEU A 44 -1.79 -8.78 0.27
N GLU A 45 -1.18 -9.93 0.58
CA GLU A 45 -1.67 -11.25 0.20
C GLU A 45 -3.06 -11.54 0.82
N ASN A 46 -3.27 -11.18 2.08
CA ASN A 46 -4.57 -11.28 2.75
C ASN A 46 -5.64 -10.42 2.07
N ASN A 47 -5.24 -9.37 1.35
CA ASN A 47 -6.10 -8.54 0.52
C ASN A 47 -6.11 -8.98 -0.96
N PHE A 48 -5.77 -10.24 -1.23
CA PHE A 48 -5.77 -10.87 -2.56
C PHE A 48 -4.83 -10.20 -3.58
N TRP A 49 -3.75 -9.58 -3.13
CA TRP A 49 -2.68 -9.11 -4.00
C TRP A 49 -1.62 -10.21 -4.18
N LYS A 50 -1.18 -10.43 -5.42
CA LYS A 50 0.02 -11.22 -5.69
C LYS A 50 1.23 -10.31 -5.54
N VAL A 51 2.11 -10.63 -4.60
CA VAL A 51 3.24 -9.77 -4.23
C VAL A 51 4.52 -10.24 -4.91
N SER A 52 5.30 -9.28 -5.40
CA SER A 52 6.70 -9.47 -5.78
C SER A 52 7.54 -8.55 -4.91
N VAL A 53 8.62 -9.07 -4.35
CA VAL A 53 9.51 -8.33 -3.46
C VAL A 53 10.84 -8.11 -4.18
N VAL A 54 11.26 -6.86 -4.31
CA VAL A 54 12.65 -6.53 -4.65
C VAL A 54 13.27 -5.99 -3.39
N SER A 55 14.04 -6.86 -2.73
CA SER A 55 14.76 -6.52 -1.52
C SER A 55 15.96 -5.63 -1.88
N ASN A 56 16.38 -4.78 -0.94
CA ASN A 56 17.46 -3.80 -1.15
C ASN A 56 18.84 -4.45 -1.42
N LYS A 57 18.94 -5.78 -1.35
CA LYS A 57 20.16 -6.56 -1.60
C LYS A 57 20.17 -7.29 -2.94
N ASP A 58 19.04 -7.34 -3.64
CA ASP A 58 18.91 -8.11 -4.87
C ASP A 58 18.75 -7.18 -6.08
N THR A 59 19.74 -7.19 -6.97
CA THR A 59 19.71 -6.47 -8.26
C THR A 59 18.99 -7.28 -9.35
N SER A 60 18.49 -8.46 -9.01
CA SER A 60 17.75 -9.31 -9.93
C SER A 60 16.38 -8.70 -10.25
N SER A 61 15.99 -8.75 -11.53
CA SER A 61 14.68 -8.25 -11.94
C SER A 61 13.57 -9.04 -11.24
N PRO A 62 12.49 -8.38 -10.77
CA PRO A 62 11.40 -9.07 -10.10
C PRO A 62 10.86 -10.20 -10.97
N SER A 63 10.69 -11.38 -10.36
CA SER A 63 10.24 -12.60 -11.04
C SER A 63 8.82 -12.49 -11.60
N LEU A 64 8.03 -11.55 -11.09
CA LEU A 64 6.64 -11.32 -11.48
C LEU A 64 6.48 -9.95 -12.14
N LYS A 65 5.90 -9.93 -13.34
CA LYS A 65 5.40 -8.68 -13.95
C LYS A 65 4.30 -8.11 -13.06
N SER A 66 4.61 -7.01 -12.37
CA SER A 66 3.68 -6.34 -11.47
C SER A 66 3.00 -5.16 -12.16
N ASN A 67 1.72 -4.93 -11.83
CA ASN A 67 0.94 -3.82 -12.37
C ASN A 67 1.06 -2.56 -11.52
N PHE A 68 1.41 -2.73 -10.24
CA PHE A 68 1.63 -1.63 -9.31
C PHE A 68 2.98 -1.75 -8.62
N ALA A 69 3.49 -0.61 -8.16
CA ALA A 69 4.66 -0.54 -7.30
C ALA A 69 4.36 0.26 -6.03
N ILE A 70 4.79 -0.27 -4.90
CA ILE A 70 4.86 0.43 -3.61
C ILE A 70 6.34 0.60 -3.30
N THR A 71 6.82 1.84 -3.42
CA THR A 71 8.23 2.17 -3.24
C THR A 71 8.41 2.94 -1.94
N CYS A 72 9.23 2.40 -1.05
CA CYS A 72 9.71 3.10 0.13
C CYS A 72 10.92 3.97 -0.26
N GLU A 73 10.84 5.29 -0.06
CA GLU A 73 11.99 6.19 -0.28
C GLU A 73 12.85 6.39 0.97
N GLY A 74 12.53 5.66 2.03
CA GLY A 74 13.20 5.73 3.31
C GLY A 74 12.19 5.70 4.45
N ILE A 75 12.48 4.85 5.43
CA ILE A 75 11.84 4.82 6.73
C ILE A 75 12.95 5.14 7.73
N GLY A 76 12.78 6.26 8.43
CA GLY A 76 13.69 6.69 9.49
C GLY A 76 13.71 5.70 10.66
N PRO A 77 14.74 5.77 11.50
CA PRO A 77 14.90 4.87 12.63
C PRO A 77 13.67 4.91 13.54
N ASP A 78 13.36 3.78 14.14
CA ASP A 78 12.33 3.69 15.17
C ASP A 78 12.71 4.60 16.34
N TYR A 79 11.89 5.62 16.57
CA TYR A 79 11.94 6.44 17.76
C TYR A 79 10.64 6.23 18.55
N LEU A 80 10.74 5.51 19.67
CA LEU A 80 9.64 5.21 20.58
C LEU A 80 8.45 4.44 19.95
N GLY A 81 8.74 3.50 19.04
CA GLY A 81 7.74 2.71 18.32
C GLY A 81 7.16 3.42 17.09
N THR A 82 7.79 4.53 16.65
CA THR A 82 7.28 5.36 15.55
C THR A 82 8.36 5.67 14.53
N HIS A 83 7.93 5.80 13.29
CA HIS A 83 8.79 6.08 12.16
C HIS A 83 8.37 7.35 11.44
N GLN A 84 9.31 7.87 10.65
CA GLN A 84 9.08 8.88 9.62
C GLN A 84 9.43 8.30 8.26
N GLY A 85 8.82 8.77 7.18
CA GLY A 85 9.13 8.25 5.86
C GLY A 85 8.22 8.73 4.76
N VAL A 86 8.51 8.25 3.55
CA VAL A 86 7.76 8.51 2.34
C VAL A 86 7.54 7.22 1.58
N ILE A 87 6.29 6.93 1.26
CA ILE A 87 5.89 5.79 0.44
C ILE A 87 5.20 6.31 -0.82
N LYS A 88 5.64 5.81 -1.97
CA LYS A 88 5.12 6.16 -3.28
C LYS A 88 4.37 4.98 -3.87
N PHE A 89 3.22 5.27 -4.44
CA PHE A 89 2.37 4.29 -5.11
C PHE A 89 2.34 4.63 -6.60
N SER A 90 2.67 3.67 -7.46
CA SER A 90 2.71 3.87 -8.91
C SER A 90 1.92 2.79 -9.63
N ASP A 91 1.17 3.17 -10.66
CA ASP A 91 0.57 2.25 -11.63
C ASP A 91 1.56 2.03 -12.77
N LEU A 92 2.17 0.85 -12.80
CA LEU A 92 3.18 0.46 -13.77
C LEU A 92 2.60 0.23 -15.17
N ARG A 93 1.28 0.02 -15.30
CA ARG A 93 0.62 -0.11 -16.61
C ARG A 93 0.55 1.23 -17.32
N THR A 94 0.43 2.32 -16.56
CA THR A 94 0.34 3.69 -17.09
C THR A 94 1.62 4.49 -16.92
N GLY A 95 2.56 4.01 -16.09
CA GLY A 95 3.77 4.73 -15.71
C GLY A 95 3.52 5.92 -14.77
N LYS A 96 2.30 6.08 -14.24
CA LYS A 96 1.91 7.23 -13.43
C LYS A 96 1.97 6.93 -11.94
N ARG A 97 2.32 7.95 -11.17
CA ARG A 97 2.24 7.92 -9.71
C ARG A 97 0.81 8.19 -9.26
N ILE A 98 0.21 7.28 -8.51
CA ILE A 98 -1.18 7.40 -8.04
C ILE A 98 -1.26 8.15 -6.72
N ALA A 99 -0.33 7.90 -5.80
CA ALA A 99 -0.34 8.52 -4.48
C ALA A 99 1.06 8.65 -3.88
N VAL A 100 1.18 9.56 -2.91
CA VAL A 100 2.34 9.71 -2.03
C VAL A 100 1.84 9.77 -0.59
N TYR A 101 2.30 8.83 0.23
CA TYR A 101 2.07 8.84 1.67
C TYR A 101 3.32 9.37 2.38
N LYS A 102 3.18 10.50 3.08
CA LYS A 102 4.24 11.09 3.90
C LYS A 102 3.84 11.03 5.35
N PHE A 103 4.75 10.59 6.21
CA PHE A 103 4.50 10.51 7.64
C PHE A 103 5.74 10.94 8.42
N LYS A 104 5.52 11.67 9.53
CA LYS A 104 6.58 12.02 10.49
C LYS A 104 6.51 11.20 11.77
N VAL A 105 5.33 10.71 12.11
CA VAL A 105 5.07 9.89 13.30
C VAL A 105 4.01 8.86 12.93
N ALA A 106 4.43 7.64 12.64
CA ALA A 106 3.52 6.52 12.41
C ALA A 106 4.12 5.21 12.96
N THR A 107 3.29 4.40 13.59
CA THR A 107 3.69 3.04 13.99
C THR A 107 3.82 2.15 12.74
N LYS A 108 4.59 1.06 12.86
CA LYS A 108 4.69 0.04 11.80
C LYS A 108 3.31 -0.43 11.31
N SER A 109 2.40 -0.74 12.24
CA SER A 109 1.04 -1.16 11.91
C SER A 109 0.25 -0.09 11.17
N GLY A 110 0.34 1.17 11.61
CA GLY A 110 -0.36 2.28 10.95
C GLY A 110 0.18 2.58 9.55
N ILE A 111 1.48 2.36 9.31
CA ILE A 111 2.09 2.47 7.98
C ILE A 111 1.51 1.38 7.06
N ILE A 112 1.52 0.13 7.50
CA ILE A 112 0.98 -1.00 6.71
C ILE A 112 -0.51 -0.80 6.43
N GLU A 113 -1.30 -0.39 7.43
CA GLU A 113 -2.73 -0.13 7.25
C GLU A 113 -3.00 0.98 6.22
N ASN A 114 -2.21 2.06 6.22
CA ASN A 114 -2.34 3.13 5.22
C ASN A 114 -1.99 2.64 3.81
N ILE A 115 -0.98 1.78 3.68
CA ILE A 115 -0.62 1.15 2.41
C ILE A 115 -1.79 0.33 1.88
N ILE A 116 -2.37 -0.55 2.71
CA ILE A 116 -3.52 -1.37 2.30
C ILE A 116 -4.70 -0.50 1.89
N LYS A 117 -5.08 0.50 2.70
CA LYS A 117 -6.15 1.45 2.38
C LYS A 117 -5.92 2.17 1.06
N THR A 118 -4.68 2.57 0.77
CA THR A 118 -4.34 3.23 -0.49
C THR A 118 -4.47 2.26 -1.67
N MET A 119 -4.01 1.02 -1.54
CA MET A 119 -4.16 0.02 -2.59
C MET A 119 -5.62 -0.38 -2.83
N ASP A 120 -6.43 -0.50 -1.77
CA ASP A 120 -7.86 -0.84 -1.88
C ASP A 120 -8.70 0.31 -2.43
N SER A 121 -8.21 1.55 -2.35
CA SER A 121 -8.85 2.72 -2.98
C SER A 121 -8.78 2.70 -4.51
N ILE A 122 -7.93 1.84 -5.10
CA ILE A 122 -7.85 1.67 -6.55
C ILE A 122 -9.18 1.07 -7.04
N PRO A 123 -9.84 1.67 -8.06
CA PRO A 123 -11.10 1.14 -8.56
C PRO A 123 -10.98 -0.31 -9.02
N GLY A 124 -11.85 -1.19 -8.50
CA GLY A 124 -11.82 -2.63 -8.77
C GLY A 124 -10.82 -3.43 -7.93
N ALA A 125 -10.03 -2.77 -7.06
CA ALA A 125 -9.11 -3.45 -6.14
C ALA A 125 -9.80 -3.92 -4.86
N ALA A 126 -10.76 -3.15 -4.33
CA ALA A 126 -11.52 -3.53 -3.16
C ALA A 126 -12.07 -4.95 -3.33
N ALA A 127 -11.81 -5.82 -2.35
CA ALA A 127 -12.40 -7.14 -2.33
C ALA A 127 -13.91 -6.97 -2.50
N TYR A 128 -14.49 -7.67 -3.47
CA TYR A 128 -15.93 -7.71 -3.69
C TYR A 128 -16.63 -8.21 -2.40
N THR A 129 -16.88 -7.33 -1.44
CA THR A 129 -17.94 -7.52 -0.46
C THR A 129 -19.23 -7.13 -1.15
N SER A 130 -19.61 -7.89 -2.16
CA SER A 130 -20.99 -7.89 -2.64
C SER A 130 -21.84 -8.57 -1.57
N SER A 131 -22.21 -7.82 -0.54
CA SER A 131 -23.56 -7.96 0.02
C SER A 131 -24.35 -6.74 -0.43
N THR A 132 -24.63 -6.71 -1.72
CA THR A 132 -25.77 -5.96 -2.24
C THR A 132 -27.01 -6.67 -1.68
N THR A 133 -27.51 -6.21 -0.54
CA THR A 133 -28.87 -6.57 -0.13
C THR A 133 -29.79 -5.99 -1.19
N VAL A 134 -30.23 -6.82 -2.13
CA VAL A 134 -31.29 -6.48 -3.07
C VAL A 134 -32.56 -6.31 -2.26
N THR A 135 -32.88 -5.09 -1.85
CA THR A 135 -34.22 -4.76 -1.38
C THR A 135 -35.12 -4.72 -2.61
N LYS A 136 -35.74 -5.86 -2.91
CA LYS A 136 -36.83 -5.94 -3.88
C LYS A 136 -37.97 -5.04 -3.37
N PRO A 137 -38.46 -4.05 -4.12
CA PRO A 137 -39.70 -3.40 -3.75
C PRO A 137 -40.84 -4.41 -4.02
N THR A 138 -41.49 -4.85 -2.95
CA THR A 138 -42.77 -5.55 -3.06
C THR A 138 -43.86 -4.48 -3.17
N LYS A 139 -44.44 -4.47 -4.37
CA LYS A 139 -45.66 -3.85 -4.88
C LYS A 139 -46.63 -3.26 -3.85
#